data_AF-A0A2N6TYI7-F1
#
_entry.id   AF-A0A2N6TYI7-F1
#
_cell.length_a   1.000
_cell.length_b   1.000
_cell.length_c   1.000
_cell.angle_alpha   90.00
_cell.angle_beta   90.00
_cell.angle_gamma   90.00
#
_symmetry.space_group_name_H-M   'P 1'
#
loop_
_entity.id
_entity.type
_entity.pdbx_description
1 polymer ?
#
loop_
_entity_poly.entity_id
_entity_poly.type
_entity_poly.pdbx_seq_one_letter_code
_entity_poly.pdbx_strand_id
1 'polypeptide(L)'
;MTDRERPVEPPLTPRAAQQPELDADTASRIAAVCRERAGLWELITDLLRTPDAELVDAVRDGSFAERLQGSTTWLGADSGRFLDSELTLGALARRSARIPRAHDEQELREEHERVFLDPTHERTPEREQRREAVRTLAGQLAERCQQEATAWDAVDHAAASALRRQEQELLESEAVPTWPAWAEEVEQSARKPFLRAAIRCVVSTLSVETGRDFDRTVFDQGLVFDFD
;
A
#
# COMPACT_ATOMS: atom_id res chain seq x y z
N MET A 1 10.27 9.93 67.51
CA MET A 1 9.82 9.82 66.11
C MET A 1 10.64 10.81 65.31
N THR A 2 11.75 10.34 64.75
CA THR A 2 12.65 11.15 63.92
C THR A 2 12.28 10.95 62.47
N ASP A 3 11.77 12.02 61.87
CA ASP A 3 11.42 12.12 60.47
C ASP A 3 12.71 12.03 59.65
N ARG A 4 12.93 10.91 58.97
CA ARG A 4 14.07 10.72 58.07
C ARG A 4 13.66 11.24 56.70
N GLU A 5 14.06 12.47 56.40
CA GLU A 5 13.97 13.06 55.05
C GLU A 5 14.54 12.07 54.02
N ARG A 6 13.70 11.64 53.08
CA ARG A 6 14.14 10.80 51.96
C ARG A 6 15.00 11.69 51.02
N PRO A 7 16.19 11.22 50.61
CA PRO A 7 16.98 11.94 49.63
C PRO A 7 16.19 12.09 48.32
N VAL A 8 16.07 13.33 47.85
CA VAL A 8 15.49 13.64 46.54
C VAL A 8 16.46 13.12 45.48
N GLU A 9 16.07 12.07 44.75
CA GLU A 9 16.83 11.60 43.60
C GLU A 9 16.91 12.74 42.57
N PRO A 10 18.12 13.06 42.05
CA PRO A 10 18.24 14.05 40.99
C PRO A 10 17.44 13.57 39.77
N PRO A 11 16.77 14.48 39.04
CA PRO A 11 16.03 14.11 37.85
C PRO A 11 16.96 13.37 36.89
N LEU A 12 16.52 12.19 36.44
CA LEU A 12 17.19 11.44 35.39
C LEU A 12 17.38 12.39 34.21
N THR A 13 18.62 12.83 33.99
CA THR A 13 18.97 13.55 32.77
C THR A 13 18.64 12.60 31.64
N PRO A 14 17.83 13.00 30.64
CA PRO A 14 17.64 12.16 29.47
C PRO A 14 19.02 11.98 28.86
N ARG A 15 19.61 10.79 29.02
CA ARG A 15 20.68 10.36 28.14
C ARG A 15 20.04 10.37 26.77
N ALA A 16 20.29 11.42 26.00
CA ALA A 16 20.35 11.32 24.56
C ALA A 16 21.44 10.27 24.30
N ALA A 17 21.06 8.99 24.40
CA ALA A 17 21.92 7.89 24.02
C ALA A 17 22.23 8.17 22.56
N GLN A 18 23.50 8.50 22.28
CA GLN A 18 24.00 8.57 20.92
C GLN A 18 23.60 7.24 20.29
N GLN A 19 22.60 7.27 19.40
CA GLN A 19 22.27 6.09 18.63
C GLN A 19 23.52 5.76 17.84
N PRO A 20 24.00 4.50 17.89
CA PRO A 20 25.18 4.13 17.13
C PRO A 20 24.92 4.46 15.65
N GLU A 21 25.86 5.18 15.03
CA GLU A 21 25.84 5.41 13.58
C GLU A 21 25.78 4.04 12.89
N LEU A 22 24.85 3.89 11.94
CA LEU A 22 24.71 2.65 11.19
C LEU A 22 25.87 2.58 10.20
N ASP A 23 26.44 1.39 10.03
CA ASP A 23 27.46 1.20 9.00
C ASP A 23 26.86 1.30 7.59
N ALA A 24 27.73 1.54 6.60
CA ALA A 24 27.31 1.76 5.22
C ALA A 24 26.60 0.54 4.61
N ASP A 25 26.94 -0.69 5.03
CA ASP A 25 26.27 -1.90 4.55
C ASP A 25 24.82 -1.94 5.04
N THR A 26 24.61 -1.66 6.32
CA THR A 26 23.27 -1.58 6.91
C THR A 26 22.45 -0.46 6.26
N ALA A 27 23.04 0.72 6.07
CA ALA A 27 22.37 1.84 5.41
C ALA A 27 21.94 1.50 3.97
N SER A 28 22.80 0.82 3.20
CA SER A 28 22.47 0.39 1.83
C SER A 28 21.33 -0.63 1.78
N ARG A 29 21.27 -1.56 2.75
CA ARG A 29 20.16 -2.51 2.87
C ARG A 29 18.85 -1.80 3.20
N ILE A 30 18.86 -0.83 4.09
CA ILE A 30 17.67 -0.03 4.40
C ILE A 30 17.22 0.76 3.16
N ALA A 31 18.16 1.36 2.42
CA ALA A 31 17.85 2.05 1.17
C ALA A 31 17.19 1.13 0.14
N ALA A 32 17.61 -0.14 0.05
CA ALA A 32 16.97 -1.13 -0.81
C ALA A 32 15.51 -1.38 -0.39
N VAL A 33 15.25 -1.54 0.91
CA VAL A 33 13.88 -1.68 1.43
C VAL A 33 13.03 -0.44 1.12
N CYS A 34 13.58 0.77 1.27
CA CYS A 34 12.87 2.00 0.91
C CYS A 34 12.53 2.06 -0.59
N ARG A 35 13.39 1.57 -1.48
CA ARG A 35 13.09 1.44 -2.91
C ARG A 35 11.98 0.42 -3.19
N GLU A 36 12.01 -0.73 -2.53
CA GLU A 36 10.94 -1.73 -2.68
C GLU A 36 9.58 -1.19 -2.18
N ARG A 37 9.60 -0.45 -1.07
CA ARG A 37 8.42 0.30 -0.57
C ARG A 37 7.93 1.34 -1.59
N ALA A 38 8.84 2.12 -2.19
CA ALA A 38 8.48 3.05 -3.26
C ALA A 38 7.80 2.33 -4.43
N GLY A 39 8.36 1.20 -4.87
CA GLY A 39 7.80 0.38 -5.95
C GLY A 39 6.40 -0.18 -5.63
N LEU A 40 6.11 -0.48 -4.36
CA LEU A 40 4.77 -0.89 -3.94
C LEU A 40 3.75 0.26 -4.04
N TRP A 41 4.14 1.47 -3.65
CA TRP A 41 3.30 2.66 -3.78
C TRP A 41 3.07 3.06 -5.25
N GLU A 42 4.10 2.98 -6.09
CA GLU A 42 3.96 3.19 -7.55
C GLU A 42 3.02 2.18 -8.18
N LEU A 43 3.11 0.90 -7.77
CA LEU A 43 2.20 -0.14 -8.22
C LEU A 43 0.74 0.21 -7.88
N ILE A 44 0.47 0.71 -6.67
CA ILE A 44 -0.88 1.18 -6.30
C ILE A 44 -1.32 2.32 -7.21
N THR A 45 -0.44 3.28 -7.51
CA THR A 45 -0.74 4.38 -8.42
C THR A 45 -1.19 3.86 -9.78
N ASP A 46 -0.48 2.88 -10.34
CA ASP A 46 -0.80 2.30 -11.65
C ASP A 46 -2.09 1.46 -11.62
N LEU A 47 -2.27 0.61 -10.60
CA LEU A 47 -3.45 -0.24 -10.45
C LEU A 47 -4.74 0.57 -10.32
N LEU A 48 -4.67 1.77 -9.75
CA LEU A 48 -5.80 2.68 -9.58
C LEU A 48 -5.95 3.69 -10.72
N ARG A 49 -5.16 3.61 -11.81
CA ARG A 49 -5.32 4.49 -12.97
C ARG A 49 -6.62 4.16 -13.73
N THR A 50 -7.15 5.13 -14.46
CA THR A 50 -8.24 4.85 -15.41
C THR A 50 -7.74 3.87 -16.47
N PRO A 51 -8.49 2.80 -16.81
CA PRO A 51 -8.04 1.80 -17.77
C PRO A 51 -7.70 2.42 -19.13
N ASP A 52 -6.47 2.21 -19.56
CA ASP A 52 -5.94 2.62 -20.86
C ASP A 52 -5.17 1.47 -21.52
N ALA A 53 -4.58 1.75 -22.68
CA ALA A 53 -3.85 0.75 -23.45
C ALA A 53 -2.67 0.13 -22.66
N GLU A 54 -1.91 0.95 -21.95
CA GLU A 54 -0.71 0.52 -21.23
C GLU A 54 -1.06 -0.32 -20.00
N LEU A 55 -2.10 0.07 -19.25
CA LEU A 55 -2.56 -0.72 -18.10
C LEU A 55 -3.06 -2.09 -18.57
N VAL A 56 -3.81 -2.13 -19.67
CA VAL A 56 -4.27 -3.40 -20.28
C VAL A 56 -3.06 -4.27 -20.63
N ASP A 57 -2.06 -3.72 -21.29
CA ASP A 57 -0.88 -4.49 -21.69
C ASP A 57 -0.11 -5.02 -20.47
N ALA A 58 0.03 -4.24 -19.40
CA ALA A 58 0.64 -4.65 -18.13
C ALA A 58 -0.14 -5.74 -17.37
N VAL A 59 -1.48 -5.76 -17.49
CA VAL A 59 -2.28 -6.89 -16.97
C VAL A 59 -2.04 -8.14 -17.81
N ARG A 60 -1.99 -7.99 -19.13
CA ARG A 60 -1.91 -9.12 -20.07
C ARG A 60 -0.54 -9.81 -20.04
N ASP A 61 0.54 -9.06 -19.88
CA ASP A 61 1.90 -9.61 -19.80
C ASP A 61 2.29 -10.08 -18.40
N GLY A 62 1.52 -9.71 -17.37
CA GLY A 62 1.75 -10.12 -15.98
C GLY A 62 2.69 -9.19 -15.20
N SER A 63 3.09 -8.05 -15.77
CA SER A 63 4.00 -7.09 -15.15
C SER A 63 3.55 -6.66 -13.75
N PHE A 64 2.25 -6.53 -13.50
CA PHE A 64 1.76 -6.17 -12.16
C PHE A 64 2.01 -7.25 -11.10
N ALA A 65 1.89 -8.53 -11.46
CA ALA A 65 2.16 -9.62 -10.52
C ALA A 65 3.66 -9.69 -10.20
N GLU A 66 4.52 -9.54 -11.21
CA GLU A 66 5.98 -9.52 -11.04
C GLU A 66 6.45 -8.34 -10.20
N ARG A 67 5.91 -7.13 -10.46
CA ARG A 67 6.18 -5.93 -9.66
C ARG A 67 5.72 -6.09 -8.22
N LEU A 68 4.52 -6.66 -8.00
CA LEU A 68 4.02 -6.90 -6.65
C LEU A 68 4.96 -7.83 -5.87
N GLN A 69 5.32 -8.97 -6.45
CA GLN A 69 6.24 -9.93 -5.85
C GLN A 69 7.62 -9.31 -5.54
N GLY A 70 8.16 -8.51 -6.47
CA GLY A 70 9.42 -7.82 -6.28
C GLY A 70 9.37 -6.81 -5.13
N SER A 71 8.29 -6.04 -5.04
CA SER A 71 8.11 -4.98 -4.03
C SER A 71 7.72 -5.48 -2.63
N THR A 72 7.35 -6.76 -2.49
CA THR A 72 6.95 -7.38 -1.20
C THR A 72 7.99 -8.35 -0.64
N THR A 73 9.09 -8.61 -1.36
CA THR A 73 10.08 -9.61 -0.96
C THR A 73 10.74 -9.29 0.39
N TRP A 74 11.04 -8.02 0.68
CA TRP A 74 11.59 -7.57 1.97
C TRP A 74 10.72 -7.91 3.20
N LEU A 75 9.42 -8.16 3.02
CA LEU A 75 8.50 -8.47 4.12
C LEU A 75 8.70 -9.88 4.70
N GLY A 76 9.40 -10.77 3.98
CA GLY A 76 9.59 -12.15 4.43
C GLY A 76 8.25 -12.86 4.64
N ALA A 77 7.95 -13.28 5.87
CA ALA A 77 6.72 -14.00 6.19
C ALA A 77 5.45 -13.15 5.99
N ASP A 78 5.54 -11.83 6.13
CA ASP A 78 4.38 -10.93 5.99
C ASP A 78 3.98 -10.70 4.52
N SER A 79 4.80 -11.13 3.55
CA SER A 79 4.45 -11.12 2.12
C SER A 79 3.17 -11.93 1.82
N GLY A 80 2.83 -12.90 2.67
CA GLY A 80 1.61 -13.71 2.54
C GLY A 80 0.31 -12.89 2.51
N ARG A 81 0.31 -11.65 3.02
CA ARG A 81 -0.84 -10.72 2.91
C ARG A 81 -1.21 -10.40 1.46
N PHE A 82 -0.23 -10.43 0.55
CA PHE A 82 -0.43 -10.08 -0.86
C PHE A 82 -0.73 -11.29 -1.75
N LEU A 83 -0.70 -12.51 -1.21
CA LEU A 83 -0.81 -13.76 -1.98
C LEU A 83 -2.07 -13.80 -2.85
N ASP A 84 -3.21 -13.37 -2.32
CA ASP A 84 -4.47 -13.36 -3.08
C ASP A 84 -4.41 -12.40 -4.28
N SER A 85 -3.82 -11.22 -4.10
CA SER A 85 -3.63 -10.24 -5.18
C SER A 85 -2.63 -10.76 -6.21
N GLU A 86 -1.51 -11.32 -5.79
CA GLU A 86 -0.50 -11.92 -6.68
C GLU A 86 -1.09 -13.06 -7.53
N LEU A 87 -1.78 -14.01 -6.89
CA LEU A 87 -2.42 -15.13 -7.59
C LEU A 87 -3.49 -14.66 -8.57
N THR A 88 -4.29 -13.66 -8.19
CA THR A 88 -5.34 -13.08 -9.02
C THR A 88 -4.75 -12.38 -10.25
N LEU A 89 -3.76 -11.51 -10.06
CA LEU A 89 -3.08 -10.80 -11.16
C LEU A 89 -2.40 -11.79 -12.11
N GLY A 90 -1.71 -12.80 -11.59
CA GLY A 90 -1.11 -13.85 -12.41
C GLY A 90 -2.14 -14.69 -13.18
N ALA A 91 -3.32 -14.95 -12.59
CA ALA A 91 -4.40 -15.66 -13.27
C ALA A 91 -5.01 -14.83 -14.40
N LEU A 92 -5.15 -13.51 -14.21
CA LEU A 92 -5.60 -12.58 -15.24
C LEU A 92 -4.66 -12.59 -16.45
N ALA A 93 -3.34 -12.46 -16.24
CA ALA A 93 -2.35 -12.52 -17.33
C ALA A 93 -2.46 -13.83 -18.16
N ARG A 94 -2.55 -14.98 -17.47
CA ARG A 94 -2.72 -16.29 -18.13
C ARG A 94 -4.03 -16.42 -18.90
N ARG A 95 -5.13 -15.85 -18.39
CA ARG A 95 -6.41 -15.80 -19.11
C ARG A 95 -6.29 -14.92 -20.34
N SER A 96 -5.72 -13.73 -20.18
CA SER A 96 -5.56 -12.72 -21.22
C SER A 96 -4.80 -13.22 -22.44
N ALA A 97 -3.82 -14.11 -22.25
CA ALA A 97 -3.10 -14.76 -23.35
C ALA A 97 -4.01 -15.54 -24.31
N ARG A 98 -5.24 -15.89 -23.91
CA ARG A 98 -6.19 -16.71 -24.67
C ARG A 98 -7.35 -15.92 -25.28
N ILE A 99 -7.44 -14.63 -24.99
CA ILE A 99 -8.54 -13.76 -25.45
C ILE A 99 -7.99 -12.52 -26.16
N PRO A 100 -8.76 -11.92 -27.09
CA PRO A 100 -8.35 -10.70 -27.77
C PRO A 100 -8.13 -9.55 -26.79
N ARG A 101 -7.10 -8.73 -27.03
CA ARG A 101 -6.79 -7.54 -26.21
C ARG A 101 -7.99 -6.60 -26.02
N ALA A 102 -8.77 -6.39 -27.08
CA ALA A 102 -9.96 -5.54 -27.03
C ALA A 102 -11.00 -6.02 -26.01
N HIS A 103 -11.07 -7.33 -25.75
CA HIS A 103 -11.97 -7.89 -24.74
C HIS A 103 -11.51 -7.51 -23.33
N ASP A 104 -10.22 -7.59 -23.02
CA ASP A 104 -9.70 -7.15 -21.72
C ASP A 104 -9.86 -5.64 -21.53
N GLU A 105 -9.58 -4.85 -22.57
CA GLU A 105 -9.76 -3.41 -22.54
C GLU A 105 -11.22 -3.03 -22.25
N GLN A 106 -12.17 -3.67 -22.95
CA GLN A 106 -13.59 -3.47 -22.70
C GLN A 106 -13.97 -3.88 -21.28
N GLU A 107 -13.55 -5.05 -20.82
CA GLU A 107 -13.89 -5.56 -19.48
C GLU A 107 -13.38 -4.65 -18.35
N LEU A 108 -12.14 -4.17 -18.45
CA LEU A 108 -11.56 -3.27 -17.45
C LEU A 108 -12.25 -1.91 -17.47
N ARG A 109 -12.54 -1.37 -18.66
CA ARG A 109 -13.24 -0.09 -18.81
C ARG A 109 -14.66 -0.15 -18.27
N GLU A 110 -15.44 -1.17 -18.66
CA GLU A 110 -16.81 -1.37 -18.19
C GLU A 110 -16.86 -1.49 -16.66
N GLU A 111 -15.91 -2.22 -16.06
CA GLU A 111 -15.86 -2.35 -14.61
C GLU A 111 -15.50 -1.03 -13.92
N HIS A 112 -14.52 -0.29 -14.46
CA HIS A 112 -14.14 1.02 -13.94
C HIS A 112 -15.31 1.99 -14.01
N GLU A 113 -15.95 2.09 -15.17
CA GLU A 113 -17.13 2.94 -15.38
C GLU A 113 -18.25 2.56 -14.41
N ARG A 114 -18.55 1.27 -14.27
CA ARG A 114 -19.61 0.80 -13.37
C ARG A 114 -19.35 1.14 -11.90
N VAL A 115 -18.11 1.06 -11.44
CA VAL A 115 -17.79 1.25 -10.02
C VAL A 115 -17.57 2.72 -9.67
N PHE A 116 -16.98 3.50 -10.58
CA PHE A 116 -16.53 4.86 -10.31
C PHE A 116 -17.27 5.95 -11.09
N LEU A 117 -17.96 5.62 -12.19
CA LEU A 117 -18.59 6.63 -13.08
C LEU A 117 -20.10 6.44 -13.29
N ASP A 118 -20.70 5.31 -12.87
CA ASP A 118 -22.13 5.05 -13.04
C ASP A 118 -23.00 6.06 -12.25
N PRO A 119 -23.70 6.98 -12.94
CA PRO A 119 -24.47 8.03 -12.29
C PRO A 119 -25.73 7.50 -11.59
N THR A 120 -26.12 6.24 -11.82
CA THR A 120 -27.27 5.62 -11.14
C THR A 120 -26.95 5.29 -9.67
N HIS A 121 -25.68 5.31 -9.29
CA HIS A 121 -25.24 5.05 -7.92
C HIS A 121 -24.98 6.39 -7.21
N GLU A 122 -25.70 6.64 -6.12
CA GLU A 122 -25.69 7.93 -5.40
C GLU A 122 -24.29 8.37 -4.92
N ARG A 123 -23.37 7.43 -4.71
CA ARG A 123 -22.00 7.67 -4.19
C ARG A 123 -20.90 7.73 -5.24
N THR A 124 -21.24 7.66 -6.53
CA THR A 124 -20.27 7.53 -7.62
C THR A 124 -19.26 8.69 -7.70
N PRO A 125 -19.67 9.98 -7.72
CA PRO A 125 -18.71 11.08 -7.79
C PRO A 125 -17.73 11.11 -6.60
N GLU A 126 -18.22 10.78 -5.40
CA GLU A 126 -17.40 10.71 -4.19
C GLU A 126 -16.42 9.53 -4.21
N ARG A 127 -16.81 8.39 -4.80
CA ARG A 127 -15.93 7.22 -4.95
C ARG A 127 -14.79 7.50 -5.92
N GLU A 128 -15.07 8.13 -7.05
CA GLU A 128 -14.05 8.52 -8.02
C GLU A 128 -13.09 9.57 -7.45
N GLN A 129 -13.62 10.59 -6.75
CA GLN A 129 -12.78 11.57 -6.07
C GLN A 129 -11.88 10.91 -5.02
N ARG A 130 -12.41 9.96 -4.23
CA ARG A 130 -11.62 9.20 -3.25
C ARG A 130 -10.58 8.31 -3.92
N ARG A 131 -10.90 7.66 -5.05
CA ARG A 131 -9.92 6.89 -5.85
C ARG A 131 -8.76 7.77 -6.28
N GLU A 132 -9.05 8.96 -6.82
CA GLU A 132 -8.03 9.93 -7.24
C GLU A 132 -7.18 10.40 -6.06
N ALA A 133 -7.79 10.67 -4.90
CA ALA A 133 -7.09 11.06 -3.70
C ALA A 133 -6.14 9.95 -3.21
N VAL A 134 -6.60 8.69 -3.18
CA VAL A 134 -5.77 7.51 -2.85
C VAL A 134 -4.60 7.42 -3.83
N ARG A 135 -4.86 7.52 -5.14
CA ARG A 135 -3.83 7.44 -6.19
C ARG A 135 -2.78 8.54 -6.05
N THR A 136 -3.22 9.77 -5.77
CA THR A 136 -2.36 10.93 -5.58
C THR A 136 -1.48 10.78 -4.36
N LEU A 137 -2.05 10.39 -3.22
CA LEU A 137 -1.30 10.20 -1.97
C LEU A 137 -0.32 9.02 -2.09
N ALA A 138 -0.69 7.93 -2.76
CA ALA A 138 0.24 6.84 -3.08
C ALA A 138 1.44 7.33 -3.90
N GLY A 139 1.23 8.18 -4.91
CA GLY A 139 2.31 8.78 -5.69
C GLY A 139 3.25 9.67 -4.84
N GLN A 140 2.69 10.43 -3.89
CA GLN A 140 3.50 11.22 -2.95
C GLN A 140 4.32 10.35 -2.00
N LEU A 141 3.75 9.24 -1.53
CA LEU A 141 4.44 8.28 -0.67
C LEU A 141 5.56 7.56 -1.41
N ALA A 142 5.35 7.17 -2.67
CA ALA A 142 6.38 6.61 -3.54
C ALA A 142 7.58 7.56 -3.67
N GLU A 143 7.33 8.83 -4.00
CA GLU A 143 8.38 9.84 -4.13
C GLU A 143 9.18 9.99 -2.81
N ARG A 144 8.49 10.04 -1.67
CA ARG A 144 9.12 10.16 -0.34
C ARG A 144 9.96 8.94 0.01
N CYS A 145 9.48 7.72 -0.28
CA CYS A 145 10.24 6.50 -0.08
C CYS A 145 11.53 6.50 -0.93
N GLN A 146 11.47 7.03 -2.16
CA GLN A 146 12.64 7.17 -3.02
C GLN A 146 13.64 8.23 -2.50
N GLN A 147 13.14 9.33 -1.95
CA GLN A 147 13.96 10.33 -1.26
C GLN A 147 14.60 9.73 0.01
N GLU A 148 13.85 8.92 0.77
CA GLU A 148 14.32 8.22 1.97
C GLU A 148 15.45 7.26 1.60
N ALA A 149 15.26 6.46 0.55
CA ALA A 149 16.29 5.57 0.03
C ALA A 149 17.59 6.31 -0.32
N THR A 150 17.46 7.47 -0.97
CA THR A 150 18.60 8.31 -1.36
C THR A 150 19.35 8.84 -0.14
N ALA A 151 18.61 9.27 0.90
CA ALA A 151 19.20 9.72 2.16
C ALA A 151 19.93 8.58 2.89
N TRP A 152 19.36 7.38 2.90
CA TRP A 152 20.02 6.19 3.45
C TRP A 152 21.31 5.83 2.72
N ASP A 153 21.31 5.82 1.38
CA ASP A 153 22.55 5.56 0.61
C ASP A 153 23.63 6.63 0.83
N ALA A 154 23.23 7.87 1.12
CA ALA A 154 24.13 8.97 1.46
C ALA A 154 24.59 8.97 2.94
N VAL A 155 24.13 8.01 3.75
CA VAL A 155 24.38 7.93 5.20
C VAL A 155 23.86 9.17 5.95
N ASP A 156 22.83 9.84 5.42
CA ASP A 156 22.14 10.95 6.08
C ASP A 156 20.96 10.43 6.90
N HIS A 157 21.28 9.87 8.07
CA HIS A 157 20.30 9.27 8.97
C HIS A 157 19.23 10.26 9.47
N ALA A 158 19.60 11.54 9.60
CA ALA A 158 18.70 12.57 10.08
C ALA A 158 17.64 12.90 9.03
N ALA A 159 18.05 13.09 7.76
CA ALA A 159 17.13 13.31 6.66
C ALA A 159 16.22 12.09 6.43
N ALA A 160 16.78 10.88 6.42
CA ALA A 160 16.00 9.65 6.24
C ALA A 160 14.93 9.48 7.34
N SER A 161 15.32 9.66 8.60
CA SER A 161 14.38 9.59 9.74
C SER A 161 13.29 10.67 9.68
N ALA A 162 13.62 11.86 9.18
CA ALA A 162 12.64 12.94 9.01
C ALA A 162 11.62 12.61 7.92
N LEU A 163 12.08 12.04 6.79
CA LEU A 163 11.22 11.59 5.69
C LEU A 163 10.26 10.48 6.15
N ARG A 164 10.78 9.46 6.84
CA ARG A 164 9.97 8.36 7.38
C ARG A 164 8.87 8.85 8.33
N ARG A 165 9.18 9.87 9.15
CA ARG A 165 8.17 10.49 10.03
C ARG A 165 7.09 11.21 9.23
N GLN A 166 7.46 11.96 8.20
CA GLN A 166 6.51 12.67 7.34
C GLN A 166 5.59 11.69 6.58
N GLU A 167 6.13 10.56 6.10
CA GLU A 167 5.33 9.48 5.52
C GLU A 167 4.28 8.96 6.51
N GLN A 168 4.70 8.67 7.75
CA GLN A 168 3.78 8.18 8.77
C GLN A 168 2.72 9.23 9.13
N GLU A 169 3.09 10.50 9.24
CA GLU A 169 2.15 11.59 9.51
C GLU A 169 1.09 11.70 8.40
N LEU A 170 1.48 11.57 7.13
CA LEU A 170 0.56 11.55 5.99
C LEU A 170 -0.37 10.34 6.03
N LEU A 171 0.17 9.14 6.27
CA LEU A 171 -0.63 7.92 6.36
C LEU A 171 -1.66 8.02 7.49
N GLU A 172 -1.25 8.49 8.67
CA GLU A 172 -2.11 8.58 9.85
C GLU A 172 -3.19 9.66 9.72
N SER A 173 -2.85 10.79 9.11
CA SER A 173 -3.78 11.92 8.99
C SER A 173 -4.73 11.81 7.80
N GLU A 174 -4.29 11.21 6.68
CA GLU A 174 -5.05 11.20 5.43
C GLU A 174 -5.56 9.80 5.04
N ALA A 175 -4.70 8.78 5.08
CA ALA A 175 -5.04 7.45 4.57
C ALA A 175 -5.88 6.63 5.57
N VAL A 176 -5.36 6.44 6.79
CA VAL A 176 -5.97 5.62 7.85
C VAL A 176 -7.44 5.96 8.11
N PRO A 177 -7.87 7.23 8.18
CA PRO A 177 -9.25 7.55 8.50
C PRO A 177 -10.25 7.23 7.38
N THR A 178 -9.79 7.12 6.12
CA THR A 178 -10.69 7.14 4.96
C THR A 178 -10.55 5.91 4.06
N TRP A 179 -9.35 5.38 3.89
CA TRP A 179 -9.07 4.32 2.93
C TRP A 179 -9.74 2.98 3.26
N PRO A 180 -9.76 2.48 4.51
CA PRO A 180 -10.38 1.18 4.79
C PRO A 180 -11.87 1.14 4.42
N ALA A 181 -12.64 2.17 4.81
CA ALA A 181 -14.06 2.25 4.48
C ALA A 181 -14.30 2.42 2.97
N TRP A 182 -13.48 3.22 2.29
CA TRP A 182 -13.54 3.34 0.84
C TRP A 182 -13.22 2.01 0.14
N ALA A 183 -12.17 1.31 0.58
CA ALA A 183 -11.78 0.02 0.04
C ALA A 183 -12.88 -1.02 0.22
N GLU A 184 -13.52 -1.08 1.39
CA GLU A 184 -14.67 -1.96 1.63
C GLU A 184 -15.82 -1.67 0.64
N GLU A 185 -16.18 -0.40 0.47
CA GLU A 185 -17.22 0.00 -0.49
C GLU A 185 -16.90 -0.42 -1.93
N VAL A 186 -15.62 -0.29 -2.34
CA VAL A 186 -15.18 -0.68 -3.69
C VAL A 186 -15.15 -2.20 -3.83
N GLU A 187 -14.62 -2.94 -2.86
CA GLU A 187 -14.57 -4.41 -2.87
C GLU A 187 -15.98 -5.02 -3.00
N GLN A 188 -16.94 -4.52 -2.22
CA GLN A 188 -18.34 -4.95 -2.28
C GLN A 188 -19.00 -4.59 -3.63
N SER A 189 -18.59 -3.46 -4.22
CA SER A 189 -19.13 -3.02 -5.51
C SER A 189 -18.47 -3.74 -6.69
N ALA A 190 -17.23 -4.17 -6.57
CA ALA A 190 -16.45 -4.80 -7.63
C ALA A 190 -16.97 -6.19 -7.97
N ARG A 191 -17.14 -6.45 -9.27
CA ARG A 191 -17.55 -7.72 -9.88
C ARG A 191 -16.38 -8.40 -10.58
N LYS A 192 -15.37 -7.65 -11.03
CA LYS A 192 -14.21 -8.20 -11.74
C LYS A 192 -13.01 -8.40 -10.81
N PRO A 193 -12.22 -9.48 -10.99
CA PRO A 193 -11.11 -9.79 -10.10
C PRO A 193 -10.01 -8.73 -10.07
N PHE A 194 -9.76 -8.01 -11.18
CA PHE A 194 -8.70 -7.01 -11.25
C PHE A 194 -8.86 -5.92 -10.19
N LEU A 195 -10.05 -5.32 -10.11
CA LEU A 195 -10.30 -4.23 -9.17
C LEU A 195 -10.24 -4.71 -7.71
N ARG A 196 -10.72 -5.93 -7.43
CA ARG A 196 -10.59 -6.55 -6.10
C ARG A 196 -9.14 -6.75 -5.71
N ALA A 197 -8.32 -7.28 -6.62
CA ALA A 197 -6.88 -7.44 -6.37
C ALA A 197 -6.18 -6.10 -6.13
N ALA A 198 -6.55 -5.05 -6.87
CA ALA A 198 -6.03 -3.70 -6.68
C ALA A 198 -6.39 -3.13 -5.30
N ILE A 199 -7.65 -3.25 -4.88
CA ILE A 199 -8.11 -2.75 -3.57
C ILE A 199 -7.48 -3.53 -2.41
N ARG A 200 -7.36 -4.85 -2.54
CA ARG A 200 -6.61 -5.68 -1.58
C ARG A 200 -5.16 -5.23 -1.46
N CYS A 201 -4.50 -4.97 -2.59
CA CYS A 201 -3.13 -4.44 -2.59
C CYS A 201 -3.03 -3.11 -1.82
N VAL A 202 -4.00 -2.19 -1.98
CA VAL A 202 -4.04 -0.93 -1.22
C VAL A 202 -4.15 -1.17 0.28
N VAL A 203 -5.11 -2.02 0.69
CA VAL A 203 -5.37 -2.28 2.11
C VAL A 203 -4.21 -3.01 2.77
N SER A 204 -3.67 -4.05 2.13
CA SER A 204 -2.52 -4.79 2.66
C SER A 204 -1.28 -3.91 2.77
N THR A 205 -1.05 -3.01 1.82
CA THR A 205 0.05 -2.03 1.90
C THR A 205 -0.14 -1.06 3.07
N LEU A 206 -1.36 -0.54 3.26
CA LEU A 206 -1.68 0.31 4.40
C LEU A 206 -1.49 -0.44 5.74
N SER A 207 -1.86 -1.73 5.79
CA SER A 207 -1.66 -2.58 6.96
C SER A 207 -0.18 -2.70 7.33
N VAL A 208 0.65 -3.01 6.34
CA VAL A 208 2.12 -3.14 6.49
C VAL A 208 2.73 -1.83 6.98
N GLU A 209 2.39 -0.72 6.35
CA GLU A 209 3.03 0.57 6.62
C GLU A 209 2.63 1.16 7.96
N THR A 210 1.43 0.85 8.46
CA THR A 210 0.92 1.35 9.74
C THR A 210 1.02 0.36 10.90
N GLY A 211 1.32 -0.92 10.61
CA GLY A 211 1.30 -2.01 11.59
C GLY A 211 -0.10 -2.38 12.08
N ARG A 212 -1.17 -1.90 11.42
CA ARG A 212 -2.57 -2.19 11.77
C ARG A 212 -3.13 -3.26 10.84
N ASP A 213 -4.01 -4.12 11.34
CA ASP A 213 -4.57 -5.21 10.54
C ASP A 213 -5.88 -4.80 9.84
N PHE A 214 -5.77 -3.97 8.80
CA PHE A 214 -6.93 -3.53 8.03
C PHE A 214 -7.48 -4.63 7.13
N ASP A 215 -6.65 -5.60 6.73
CA ASP A 215 -7.08 -6.75 5.91
C ASP A 215 -8.24 -7.49 6.60
N ARG A 216 -8.09 -7.75 7.90
CA ARG A 216 -9.14 -8.36 8.71
C ARG A 216 -10.39 -7.49 8.88
N THR A 217 -10.22 -6.17 8.89
CA THR A 217 -11.35 -5.25 9.06
C THR A 217 -12.19 -5.17 7.78
N VAL A 218 -11.52 -5.16 6.63
CA VAL A 218 -12.14 -4.94 5.31
C VAL A 218 -12.60 -6.24 4.66
N PHE A 219 -11.86 -7.35 4.79
CA PHE A 219 -12.11 -8.57 4.01
C PHE A 219 -12.67 -9.75 4.81
N ASP A 220 -12.51 -9.79 6.14
CA ASP A 220 -12.87 -10.95 6.97
C ASP A 220 -14.36 -10.99 7.37
N GLN A 221 -15.17 -9.99 6.99
CA GLN A 221 -16.61 -9.93 7.33
C GLN A 221 -17.50 -10.91 6.53
N GLY A 222 -16.93 -11.80 5.70
CA GLY A 222 -17.72 -12.55 4.70
C GLY A 222 -17.32 -13.99 4.38
N LEU A 223 -16.41 -14.63 5.11
CA LEU A 223 -16.10 -16.05 4.90
C LEU A 223 -16.73 -16.95 5.98
N VAL A 224 -18.06 -16.89 6.10
CA VAL A 224 -18.82 -18.11 6.40
C VAL A 224 -19.02 -18.78 5.04
N PHE A 225 -18.10 -19.65 4.66
CA PHE A 225 -18.36 -20.59 3.58
C PHE A 225 -19.41 -21.58 4.08
N ASP A 226 -20.70 -21.29 3.88
CA ASP A 226 -21.71 -22.35 3.86
C ASP A 226 -21.51 -23.14 2.57
N PHE A 227 -20.85 -24.29 2.71
CA PHE A 227 -20.86 -25.33 1.69
C PHE A 227 -22.10 -26.20 1.90
N ASP A 228 -23.25 -25.74 1.40
CA ASP A 228 -24.40 -26.61 1.12
C ASP A 228 -24.28 -27.24 -0.28
#